data_AF-A0A7K2LZV2-F1
#
_entry.id   AF-A0A7K2LZV2-F1
#
_cell.length_a   1.000
_cell.length_b   1.000
_cell.length_c   1.000
_cell.angle_alpha   90.00
_cell.angle_beta   90.00
_cell.angle_gamma   90.00
#
_symmetry.space_group_name_H-M   'P 1'
#
loop_
_entity.id
_entity.type
_entity.pdbx_description
1 polymer ?
#
loop_
_entity_poly.entity_id
_entity_poly.type
_entity_poly.pdbx_seq_one_letter_code
_entity_poly.pdbx_strand_id
1 'polypeptide(L)'
;RPGGTPCPCGQRGCLERFASASAVSQAWAEACGDPQADAADCAKAVESGDARARAVWQEAVDALADGLVTALTLLDPRTLIIGGGLAEAGETLFAPLREAVRRRVTFQKLPAVVPAALGDTAGCLGAGLLAWDLLNTSTTARR
;
A
#
# COMPACT_ATOMS: atom_id res chain seq x y z
N ARG A 1 -9.21 9.77 -6.30
CA ARG A 1 -9.36 10.48 -7.60
C ARG A 1 -10.85 10.56 -7.95
N PRO A 2 -11.48 11.75 -7.98
CA PRO A 2 -12.92 11.88 -8.24
C PRO A 2 -13.31 11.26 -9.59
N GLY A 3 -14.36 10.43 -9.60
CA GLY A 3 -14.87 9.82 -10.83
C GLY A 3 -14.02 8.70 -11.45
N GLY A 4 -13.06 8.14 -10.71
CA GLY A 4 -12.21 7.03 -11.19
C GLY A 4 -12.92 5.67 -11.36
N THR A 5 -12.14 4.60 -11.47
CA THR A 5 -12.60 3.23 -11.70
C THR A 5 -13.67 2.79 -10.67
N PRO A 6 -14.72 2.04 -11.09
CA PRO A 6 -15.66 1.43 -10.16
C PRO A 6 -14.95 0.57 -9.11
N CYS A 7 -15.44 0.63 -7.87
CA CYS A 7 -14.94 -0.14 -6.75
C CYS A 7 -16.00 -1.15 -6.29
N PRO A 8 -15.61 -2.38 -5.89
CA PRO A 8 -16.53 -3.36 -5.30
C PRO A 8 -17.31 -2.87 -4.09
N CYS A 9 -16.81 -1.84 -3.37
CA CYS A 9 -17.54 -1.21 -2.28
C CYS A 9 -18.74 -0.34 -2.71
N GLY A 10 -19.01 -0.21 -4.02
CA GLY A 10 -20.09 0.58 -4.60
C GLY A 10 -19.72 2.03 -4.94
N GLN A 11 -18.53 2.49 -4.54
CA GLN A 11 -18.02 3.82 -4.85
C GLN A 11 -17.15 3.83 -6.12
N ARG A 12 -16.60 5.00 -6.47
CA ARG A 12 -15.70 5.19 -7.62
C ARG A 12 -14.42 5.89 -7.20
N GLY A 13 -13.29 5.45 -7.75
CA GLY A 13 -12.00 6.09 -7.51
C GLY A 13 -11.42 5.90 -6.11
N CYS A 14 -11.79 4.81 -5.43
CA CYS A 14 -11.19 4.38 -4.17
C CYS A 14 -9.68 4.13 -4.33
N LEU A 15 -8.91 4.44 -3.29
CA LEU A 15 -7.45 4.26 -3.29
C LEU A 15 -7.03 2.82 -3.65
N GLU A 16 -7.74 1.83 -3.13
CA GLU A 16 -7.48 0.41 -3.41
C GLU A 16 -7.53 0.05 -4.90
N ARG A 17 -8.29 0.79 -5.72
CA ARG A 17 -8.35 0.58 -7.17
C ARG A 17 -7.12 1.10 -7.93
N PHE A 18 -6.17 1.70 -7.22
CA PHE A 18 -4.90 2.18 -7.78
C PHE A 18 -3.69 1.60 -7.05
N ALA A 19 -3.73 1.58 -5.72
CA ALA A 19 -2.59 1.29 -4.86
C ALA A 19 -2.74 -0.05 -4.11
N SER A 20 -3.10 -1.11 -4.84
CA SER A 20 -3.13 -2.49 -4.33
C SER A 20 -2.47 -3.44 -5.32
N ALA A 21 -2.00 -4.59 -4.84
CA ALA A 21 -1.41 -5.61 -5.72
C ALA A 21 -2.41 -6.03 -6.82
N SER A 22 -3.68 -6.24 -6.49
CA SER A 22 -4.70 -6.61 -7.46
C SER A 22 -4.98 -5.52 -8.49
N ALA A 23 -4.97 -4.23 -8.09
CA ALA A 23 -5.11 -3.12 -9.02
C ALA A 23 -3.92 -3.01 -9.97
N VAL A 24 -2.70 -3.16 -9.46
CA VAL A 24 -1.47 -3.16 -10.27
C VAL A 24 -1.43 -4.35 -11.21
N SER A 25 -1.80 -5.56 -10.75
CA SER A 25 -1.92 -6.75 -11.61
C SER A 25 -2.89 -6.50 -12.78
N GLN A 26 -4.08 -5.95 -12.50
CA GLN A 26 -5.07 -5.67 -13.53
C GLN A 26 -4.54 -4.67 -14.56
N ALA A 27 -3.96 -3.55 -14.11
CA ALA A 27 -3.43 -2.52 -14.98
C ALA A 27 -2.21 -3.02 -15.79
N TRP A 28 -1.36 -3.84 -15.18
CA TRP A 28 -0.19 -4.41 -15.86
C TRP A 28 -0.58 -5.45 -16.90
N ALA A 29 -1.46 -6.40 -16.56
CA ALA A 29 -1.96 -7.40 -17.49
C ALA A 29 -2.54 -6.77 -18.77
N GLU A 30 -3.29 -5.68 -18.61
CA GLU A 30 -3.80 -4.89 -19.74
C GLU A 30 -2.68 -4.22 -20.53
N ALA A 31 -1.74 -3.55 -19.86
CA ALA A 31 -0.65 -2.80 -20.51
C ALA A 31 0.38 -3.71 -21.22
N CYS A 32 0.63 -4.91 -20.69
CA CYS A 32 1.57 -5.87 -21.26
C CYS A 32 0.92 -6.81 -22.27
N GLY A 33 -0.41 -6.93 -22.26
CA GLY A 33 -1.17 -7.82 -23.14
C GLY A 33 -1.16 -9.28 -22.70
N ASP A 34 -0.81 -9.56 -21.44
CA ASP A 34 -0.81 -10.90 -20.85
C ASP A 34 -1.79 -10.97 -19.67
N PRO A 35 -2.94 -11.64 -19.82
CA PRO A 35 -3.94 -11.78 -18.76
C PRO A 35 -3.45 -12.52 -17.51
N GLN A 36 -2.33 -13.25 -17.58
CA GLN A 36 -1.75 -13.97 -16.45
C GLN A 36 -0.68 -13.15 -15.71
N ALA A 37 -0.24 -12.01 -16.26
CA ALA A 37 0.75 -11.17 -15.60
C ALA A 37 0.18 -10.51 -14.35
N ASP A 38 1.03 -10.35 -13.34
CA ASP A 38 0.63 -9.79 -12.05
C ASP A 38 1.52 -8.61 -11.61
N ALA A 39 1.27 -8.10 -10.40
CA ALA A 39 2.04 -7.00 -9.84
C ALA A 39 3.52 -7.33 -9.61
N ALA A 40 3.87 -8.60 -9.34
CA ALA A 40 5.26 -8.99 -9.18
C ALA A 40 5.98 -8.97 -10.54
N ASP A 41 5.31 -9.40 -11.61
CA ASP A 41 5.83 -9.26 -12.97
C ASP A 41 5.94 -7.80 -13.40
N CYS A 42 5.00 -6.95 -12.98
CA CYS A 42 5.09 -5.51 -13.19
C CYS A 42 6.33 -4.93 -12.50
N ALA A 43 6.60 -5.30 -11.24
CA ALA A 43 7.79 -4.85 -10.50
C ALA A 43 9.10 -5.24 -11.21
N LYS A 44 9.21 -6.49 -11.66
CA LYS A 44 10.37 -6.95 -12.45
C LYS A 44 10.52 -6.17 -13.76
N ALA A 45 9.41 -5.85 -14.41
CA ALA A 45 9.41 -5.05 -15.64
C ALA A 45 9.79 -3.58 -15.39
N VAL A 46 9.46 -3.01 -14.22
CA VAL A 46 9.95 -1.68 -13.80
C VAL A 46 11.48 -1.70 -13.64
N GLU A 47 12.01 -2.72 -12.99
CA GLU A 47 13.44 -2.92 -12.76
C GLU A 47 14.21 -3.11 -14.08
N SER A 48 13.64 -3.83 -15.04
CA SER A 48 14.21 -3.98 -16.39
C SER A 48 14.04 -2.76 -17.29
N GLY A 49 13.24 -1.79 -16.85
CA GLY A 49 13.08 -0.49 -17.49
C GLY A 49 11.98 -0.39 -18.55
N ASP A 50 11.01 -1.31 -18.55
CA ASP A 50 9.82 -1.21 -19.40
C ASP A 50 9.03 0.07 -19.08
N ALA A 51 8.84 0.92 -20.10
CA ALA A 51 8.18 2.20 -19.98
C ALA A 51 6.69 2.08 -19.57
N ARG A 52 6.01 1.03 -20.02
CA ARG A 52 4.61 0.75 -19.67
C ARG A 52 4.49 0.33 -18.21
N ALA A 53 5.38 -0.55 -17.76
CA ALA A 53 5.44 -0.97 -16.37
C ALA A 53 5.70 0.22 -15.45
N ARG A 54 6.66 1.08 -15.80
CA ARG A 54 6.94 2.32 -15.08
C ARG A 54 5.72 3.24 -15.01
N ALA A 55 4.93 3.37 -16.07
CA ALA A 55 3.72 4.18 -16.06
C ALA A 55 2.66 3.65 -15.08
N VAL A 56 2.38 2.33 -15.14
CA VAL A 56 1.45 1.66 -14.21
C VAL A 56 1.93 1.81 -12.76
N TRP A 57 3.21 1.55 -12.53
CA TRP A 57 3.81 1.59 -11.20
C TRP A 57 3.81 3.00 -10.61
N GLN A 58 4.15 4.00 -11.43
CA GLN A 58 4.15 5.39 -11.01
C GLN A 58 2.73 5.85 -10.63
N GLU A 59 1.70 5.41 -11.36
CA GLU A 59 0.32 5.72 -11.01
C GLU A 59 -0.07 5.17 -9.63
N ALA A 60 0.33 3.92 -9.34
CA ALA A 60 0.10 3.28 -8.06
C ALA A 60 0.84 4.00 -6.92
N VAL A 61 2.12 4.32 -7.12
CA VAL A 61 2.95 5.06 -6.16
C VAL A 61 2.36 6.44 -5.85
N ASP A 62 1.95 7.17 -6.88
CA ASP A 62 1.39 8.51 -6.69
C ASP A 62 0.05 8.48 -5.96
N ALA A 63 -0.82 7.52 -6.30
CA ALA A 63 -2.08 7.34 -5.60
C ALA A 63 -1.86 6.96 -4.13
N LEU A 64 -0.92 6.04 -3.86
CA LEU A 64 -0.55 5.66 -2.49
C LEU A 64 -0.01 6.86 -1.71
N ALA A 65 0.89 7.64 -2.30
CA ALA A 65 1.45 8.83 -1.67
C ALA A 65 0.37 9.86 -1.33
N ASP A 66 -0.62 10.09 -2.20
CA ASP A 66 -1.76 10.98 -1.92
C ASP A 66 -2.55 10.51 -0.69
N GLY A 67 -2.82 9.19 -0.61
CA GLY A 67 -3.49 8.58 0.54
C GLY A 67 -2.69 8.69 1.83
N LEU A 68 -1.39 8.42 1.77
CA LEU A 68 -0.48 8.49 2.92
C LEU A 68 -0.31 9.92 3.43
N VAL A 69 -0.20 10.92 2.56
CA VAL A 69 -0.11 12.34 2.95
C VAL A 69 -1.42 12.80 3.59
N THR A 70 -2.56 12.30 3.10
CA THR A 70 -3.86 12.54 3.74
C THR A 70 -3.88 11.97 5.15
N ALA A 71 -3.49 10.71 5.33
CA ALA A 71 -3.40 10.08 6.65
C ALA A 71 -2.41 10.80 7.57
N LEU A 72 -1.25 11.20 7.04
CA LEU A 72 -0.24 11.96 7.76
C LEU A 72 -0.79 13.29 8.28
N THR A 73 -1.55 14.01 7.44
CA THR A 73 -2.15 15.30 7.78
C THR A 73 -3.20 15.17 8.88
N LEU A 74 -3.98 14.09 8.86
CA LEU A 74 -5.08 13.88 9.81
C LEU A 74 -4.62 13.31 11.15
N LEU A 75 -3.57 12.46 11.14
CA LEU A 75 -3.20 11.63 12.29
C LEU A 75 -1.82 11.96 12.89
N ASP A 76 -0.97 12.74 12.18
CA ASP A 76 0.42 13.06 12.55
C ASP A 76 1.28 11.85 13.04
N PRO A 77 1.26 10.70 12.33
CA PRO A 77 2.09 9.56 12.70
C PRO A 77 3.57 9.85 12.42
N ARG A 78 4.43 9.42 13.34
CA ARG A 78 5.89 9.45 13.12
C ARG A 78 6.38 8.40 12.11
N THR A 79 5.63 7.30 11.96
CA THR A 79 6.00 6.16 11.11
C THR A 79 4.77 5.67 10.36
N LEU A 80 4.92 5.48 9.04
CA LEU A 80 3.97 4.84 8.16
C LEU A 80 4.51 3.45 7.81
N ILE A 81 3.84 2.41 8.29
CA ILE A 81 4.21 1.01 8.05
C ILE A 81 3.34 0.50 6.91
N ILE A 82 3.98 0.06 5.80
CA ILE A 82 3.28 -0.42 4.61
C ILE A 82 3.43 -1.94 4.53
N GLY A 83 2.30 -2.64 4.47
CA GLY A 83 2.24 -4.10 4.34
C GLY A 83 1.40 -4.54 3.14
N GLY A 84 1.11 -5.84 3.08
CA GLY A 84 0.38 -6.48 1.99
C GLY A 84 1.25 -6.73 0.75
N GLY A 85 0.72 -7.51 -0.20
CA GLY A 85 1.50 -8.04 -1.33
C GLY A 85 2.23 -7.01 -2.19
N LEU A 86 1.72 -5.76 -2.29
CA LEU A 86 2.44 -4.73 -3.05
C LEU A 86 3.74 -4.29 -2.35
N ALA A 87 3.78 -4.35 -1.02
CA ALA A 87 4.97 -4.02 -0.24
C ALA A 87 6.11 -5.03 -0.41
N GLU A 88 5.81 -6.24 -0.90
CA GLU A 88 6.82 -7.28 -1.18
C GLU A 88 7.78 -6.90 -2.31
N ALA A 89 7.41 -5.91 -3.14
CA ALA A 89 8.29 -5.34 -4.17
C ALA A 89 9.52 -4.58 -3.60
N GLY A 90 9.64 -4.45 -2.27
CA GLY A 90 10.82 -3.88 -1.64
C GLY A 90 11.13 -2.47 -2.14
N GLU A 91 12.41 -2.16 -2.39
CA GLU A 91 12.83 -0.80 -2.78
C GLU A 91 12.26 -0.35 -4.13
N THR A 92 11.80 -1.27 -4.99
CA THR A 92 11.04 -0.93 -6.21
C THR A 92 9.74 -0.19 -5.88
N LEU A 93 9.12 -0.46 -4.72
CA LEU A 93 8.04 0.36 -4.17
C LEU A 93 8.57 1.48 -3.26
N PHE A 94 9.40 1.15 -2.28
CA PHE A 94 9.69 2.05 -1.16
C PHE A 94 10.54 3.26 -1.54
N ALA A 95 11.49 3.13 -2.47
CA ALA A 95 12.28 4.27 -2.93
C ALA A 95 11.41 5.35 -3.60
N PRO A 96 10.61 5.05 -4.65
CA PRO A 96 9.77 6.06 -5.27
C PRO A 96 8.64 6.53 -4.35
N LEU A 97 8.13 5.69 -3.45
CA LEU A 97 7.09 6.07 -2.48
C LEU A 97 7.58 7.10 -1.45
N ARG A 98 8.75 6.87 -0.84
CA ARG A 98 9.37 7.83 0.10
C ARG A 98 9.57 9.18 -0.56
N GLU A 99 10.06 9.17 -1.79
CA GLU A 99 10.27 10.37 -2.59
C GLU A 99 8.94 11.06 -2.96
N ALA A 100 7.92 10.30 -3.36
CA ALA A 100 6.58 10.82 -3.66
C ALA A 100 5.89 11.45 -2.45
N VAL A 101 6.03 10.87 -1.25
CA VAL A 101 5.55 11.45 0.01
C VAL A 101 6.32 12.72 0.34
N ARG A 102 7.65 12.68 0.28
CA ARG A 102 8.52 13.83 0.58
C ARG A 102 8.18 15.06 -0.26
N ARG A 103 7.85 14.90 -1.54
CA ARG A 103 7.44 16.01 -2.42
C ARG A 103 6.07 16.61 -2.10
N ARG A 104 5.19 15.85 -1.43
CA ARG A 104 3.80 16.23 -1.15
C ARG A 104 3.58 16.79 0.26
N VAL A 105 4.47 16.46 1.19
CA VAL A 105 4.48 17.06 2.53
C VAL A 105 4.68 18.57 2.41
N THR A 106 3.88 19.34 3.15
CA THR A 106 3.92 20.81 3.13
C THR A 106 4.33 21.36 4.50
N PHE A 107 3.55 21.05 5.54
CA PHE A 107 3.77 21.51 6.92
C PHE A 107 3.96 20.36 7.91
N GLN A 108 3.63 19.14 7.51
CA GLN A 108 3.76 17.95 8.35
C GLN A 108 5.24 17.63 8.56
N LYS A 109 5.58 16.98 9.68
CA LYS A 109 6.91 16.40 9.83
C LYS A 109 7.02 15.20 8.88
N LEU A 110 8.14 15.08 8.19
CA LEU A 110 8.37 13.95 7.27
C LEU A 110 8.40 12.64 8.06
N PRO A 111 7.48 11.68 7.82
CA PRO A 111 7.44 10.42 8.55
C PRO A 111 8.45 9.42 7.98
N ALA A 112 8.83 8.43 8.79
CA ALA A 112 9.51 7.25 8.28
C ALA A 112 8.51 6.37 7.53
N VAL A 113 8.81 5.99 6.28
CA VAL A 113 8.00 5.02 5.50
C VAL A 113 8.77 3.71 5.39
N VAL A 114 8.24 2.66 6.00
CA VAL A 114 8.94 1.38 6.20
C VAL A 114 8.07 0.18 5.85
N PRO A 115 8.65 -0.95 5.43
CA PRO A 115 7.91 -2.19 5.27
C PRO A 115 7.43 -2.76 6.61
N ALA A 116 6.31 -3.47 6.57
CA ALA A 116 5.86 -4.30 7.69
C ALA A 116 6.86 -5.44 7.92
N ALA A 117 7.57 -5.41 9.06
CA ALA A 117 8.60 -6.41 9.39
C ALA A 117 8.07 -7.86 9.47
N LEU A 118 6.78 -8.03 9.74
CA LEU A 118 6.13 -9.34 9.85
C LEU A 118 5.53 -9.84 8.52
N GLY A 119 5.64 -9.05 7.43
CA GLY A 119 5.10 -9.39 6.11
C GLY A 119 3.64 -9.86 6.16
N ASP A 120 3.33 -10.89 5.39
CA ASP A 120 2.00 -11.49 5.30
C ASP A 120 1.46 -12.06 6.60
N THR A 121 2.34 -12.41 7.54
CA THR A 121 1.92 -12.97 8.84
C THR A 121 1.42 -11.91 9.82
N ALA A 122 1.65 -10.62 9.52
CA ALA A 122 1.28 -9.49 10.39
C ALA A 122 -0.20 -9.54 10.82
N GLY A 123 -1.11 -9.83 9.87
CA GLY A 123 -2.54 -9.89 10.14
C GLY A 123 -2.92 -11.04 11.07
N CYS A 124 -2.42 -12.24 10.79
CA CYS A 124 -2.70 -13.43 11.62
C CYS A 124 -2.12 -13.28 13.03
N LEU A 125 -0.90 -12.77 13.16
CA LEU A 125 -0.27 -12.53 14.46
C LEU A 125 -1.05 -11.48 15.27
N GLY A 126 -1.47 -10.38 14.62
CA GLY A 126 -2.30 -9.36 15.25
C GLY A 126 -3.63 -9.90 15.75
N ALA A 127 -4.31 -10.74 14.96
CA ALA A 127 -5.55 -11.39 15.38
C ALA A 127 -5.35 -12.30 16.62
N GLY A 128 -4.25 -13.07 16.64
CA GLY A 128 -3.90 -13.90 17.80
C GLY A 128 -3.62 -13.08 19.07
N LEU A 129 -2.88 -11.97 18.94
CA LEU A 129 -2.60 -11.06 20.04
C LEU A 129 -3.88 -10.39 20.57
N LEU A 130 -4.77 -9.95 19.68
CA LEU A 130 -6.07 -9.38 20.08
C LEU A 130 -6.91 -10.40 20.86
N ALA A 131 -6.95 -11.66 20.41
CA ALA A 131 -7.65 -12.72 21.14
C ALA A 131 -7.02 -12.99 22.51
N TRP A 132 -5.69 -12.99 22.59
CA TRP A 132 -4.93 -13.16 23.83
C TRP A 132 -5.23 -12.04 24.85
N ASP A 133 -5.24 -10.78 24.40
CA ASP A 133 -5.54 -9.62 25.24
C ASP A 133 -6.97 -9.66 25.82
N LEU A 134 -7.95 -10.12 25.04
CA LEU A 134 -9.34 -10.28 25.49
C LEU A 134 -9.47 -11.32 26.62
N LEU A 135 -8.70 -12.42 26.55
CA LEU A 135 -8.68 -13.45 27.60
C LEU A 135 -8.00 -12.96 28.89
N ASN A 136 -6.95 -12.12 28.77
CA ASN A 136 -6.25 -11.58 29.93
C ASN A 136 -7.02 -10.43 30.61
N THR A 137 -7.72 -9.60 29.84
CA THR A 137 -8.52 -8.48 30.37
C THR A 137 -9.73 -8.99 31.16
N SER A 138 -10.37 -10.06 30.69
CA SER A 138 -11.50 -10.71 31.37
C SER A 138 -11.12 -11.42 32.68
N THR A 139 -9.84 -11.77 32.85
CA THR A 139 -9.32 -12.36 34.10
C THR A 139 -9.04 -11.28 35.16
N THR A 140 -8.69 -10.06 34.74
CA THR A 140 -8.37 -8.94 35.64
C THR A 140 -9.62 -8.22 36.16
N ALA A 141 -10.69 -8.15 35.36
CA ALA A 141 -11.96 -7.54 35.77
C ALA A 141 -12.83 -8.43 36.70
N ARG A 142 -12.41 -9.67 36.98
CA ARG A 142 -13.09 -10.62 37.89
C ARG A 142 -12.43 -10.77 39.26
N ARG A 143 -11.40 -9.97 39.56
CA ARG A 143 -10.81 -9.83 40.90
C ARG A 143 -11.16 -8.45 41.45
#